data_AF-A0A537SHH4-F1
#
_entry.id   AF-A0A537SHH4-F1
#
_cell.length_a   1.000
_cell.length_b   1.000
_cell.length_c   1.000
_cell.angle_alpha   90.00
_cell.angle_beta   90.00
_cell.angle_gamma   90.00
#
_symmetry.space_group_name_H-M   'P 1'
#
loop_
_entity.id
_entity.type
_entity.pdbx_description
1 polymer ?
#
loop_
_entity_poly.entity_id
_entity_poly.type
_entity_poly.pdbx_seq_one_letter_code
_entity_poly.pdbx_strand_id
1 'polypeptide(L)'
;MTGALTRPSKSDVYVSAAAGRWRAAACLGLVSSTFSTIVSQLSAARIGRDTAVDWMVVATIPGTDNMLSSEPTPGSIVVGILFHQWADFSWALFFFGVLGKWTASLNPISLIVLAAPWAFMTSALEWFVLVPLFPFWRPIFTLQQPYWVGVLVHLSSASIYPMYRWMDDASLGNQTGKAFLRAWTAAAIIGTMVLALAALAASAGRELPWLGRDATLDQTFMRHMSTHHDQGIELATIAAEKASNPHLRRLANLMTSSQRGENKIIEKWWASWFGLPMRVCSSEERAAMPGLLTSAQVEELRNATAAAFDALFVKMMTFHHAGAVAMADAELRNGSDFRLRIMAHAIRHEQQGEIALMHGAAGIPAVLLAFQSMFGDHVNANRP
;
A
#
# COMPACT_ATOMS: atom_id res chain seq x y z
N MET A 1 -29.12 24.56 -55.66
CA MET A 1 -28.23 24.92 -54.54
C MET A 1 -27.48 23.66 -54.11
N THR A 2 -26.38 23.34 -54.77
CA THR A 2 -25.47 22.25 -54.43
C THR A 2 -24.36 22.83 -53.57
N GLY A 3 -24.46 22.66 -52.25
CA GLY A 3 -23.42 23.10 -51.32
C GLY A 3 -22.14 22.31 -51.57
N ALA A 4 -21.06 23.00 -51.94
CA ALA A 4 -19.74 22.42 -52.05
C ALA A 4 -19.27 21.97 -50.66
N LEU A 5 -19.18 20.65 -50.45
CA LEU A 5 -18.51 20.07 -49.29
C LEU A 5 -17.02 20.39 -49.41
N THR A 6 -16.58 21.42 -48.69
CA THR A 6 -15.17 21.76 -48.55
C THR A 6 -14.44 20.59 -47.88
N ARG A 7 -13.42 20.04 -48.54
CA ARG A 7 -12.56 19.03 -47.93
C ARG A 7 -11.90 19.64 -46.69
N PRO A 8 -11.85 18.91 -45.56
CA PRO A 8 -11.23 19.41 -44.35
C PRO A 8 -9.76 19.77 -44.61
N SER A 9 -9.31 20.88 -44.04
CA SER A 9 -7.91 21.28 -44.15
C SER A 9 -7.02 20.29 -43.40
N LYS A 10 -5.72 20.23 -43.74
CA LYS A 10 -4.76 19.39 -42.99
C LYS A 10 -4.79 19.70 -41.49
N SER A 11 -4.93 20.98 -41.13
CA SER A 11 -5.09 21.42 -39.74
C SER A 11 -6.32 20.81 -39.06
N ASP A 12 -7.47 20.75 -39.74
CA ASP A 12 -8.70 20.18 -39.16
C ASP A 12 -8.54 18.68 -38.90
N VAL A 13 -7.85 17.96 -39.78
CA VAL A 13 -7.53 16.54 -39.61
C VAL A 13 -6.58 16.32 -38.43
N TYR A 14 -5.54 17.15 -38.27
CA TYR A 14 -4.62 17.05 -37.14
C TYR A 14 -5.29 17.36 -35.80
N VAL A 15 -6.14 18.39 -35.74
CA VAL A 15 -6.87 18.77 -34.52
C VAL A 15 -7.87 17.67 -34.13
N SER A 16 -8.59 17.11 -35.10
CA SER A 16 -9.52 16.00 -34.87
C SER A 16 -8.81 14.74 -34.35
N ALA A 17 -7.67 14.37 -34.96
CA ALA A 17 -6.87 13.23 -34.53
C ALA A 17 -6.28 13.42 -33.12
N ALA A 18 -5.79 14.63 -32.82
CA ALA A 18 -5.31 14.95 -31.47
C ALA A 18 -6.44 14.87 -30.43
N ALA A 19 -7.63 15.40 -30.74
CA ALA A 19 -8.80 15.32 -29.87
C ALA A 19 -9.24 13.87 -29.63
N GLY A 20 -9.22 13.02 -30.65
CA GLY A 20 -9.51 11.58 -30.53
C GLY A 20 -8.58 10.88 -29.54
N ARG A 21 -7.27 11.12 -29.68
CA ARG A 21 -6.25 10.56 -28.78
C ARG A 21 -6.46 10.93 -27.31
N TRP A 22 -6.72 12.21 -27.01
CA TRP A 22 -6.93 12.64 -25.63
C TRP A 22 -8.19 12.02 -25.01
N ARG A 23 -9.24 11.81 -25.81
CA ARG A 23 -10.46 11.10 -25.37
C ARG A 23 -10.17 9.64 -25.07
N ALA A 24 -9.43 8.96 -25.95
CA ALA A 24 -9.00 7.57 -25.72
C ALA A 24 -8.11 7.43 -24.48
N ALA A 25 -7.17 8.37 -24.29
CA ALA A 25 -6.31 8.42 -23.11
C ALA A 25 -7.11 8.62 -21.82
N ALA A 26 -8.11 9.51 -21.82
CA ALA A 26 -8.97 9.73 -20.66
C ALA A 26 -9.83 8.50 -20.34
N CYS A 27 -10.45 7.88 -21.35
CA CYS A 27 -11.20 6.64 -21.17
C CYS A 27 -10.31 5.53 -20.58
N LEU A 28 -9.10 5.37 -21.10
CA LEU A 28 -8.16 4.40 -20.58
C LEU A 28 -7.72 4.73 -19.15
N GLY A 29 -7.48 6.00 -18.85
CA GLY A 29 -7.13 6.45 -17.51
C GLY A 29 -8.18 6.02 -16.49
N LEU A 30 -9.47 6.19 -16.82
CA LEU A 30 -10.57 5.76 -15.94
C LEU A 30 -10.61 4.24 -15.77
N VAL A 31 -10.40 3.49 -16.85
CA VAL A 31 -10.42 2.01 -16.81
C VAL A 31 -9.22 1.46 -16.04
N SER A 32 -8.01 1.95 -16.33
CA SER A 32 -6.77 1.50 -15.69
C SER A 32 -6.72 1.84 -14.20
N SER A 33 -7.13 3.06 -13.82
CA SER A 33 -7.17 3.48 -12.41
C SER A 33 -8.25 2.74 -11.60
N THR A 34 -9.39 2.43 -12.23
CA THR A 34 -10.41 1.57 -11.61
C THR A 34 -9.90 0.14 -11.46
N PHE A 35 -9.24 -0.40 -12.48
CA PHE A 35 -8.69 -1.75 -12.45
C PHE A 35 -7.64 -1.92 -11.36
N SER A 36 -6.66 -1.01 -11.26
CA SER A 36 -5.66 -1.05 -10.19
C SER A 36 -6.30 -0.93 -8.80
N THR A 37 -7.31 -0.07 -8.63
CA THR A 37 -8.08 0.04 -7.38
C THR A 37 -8.71 -1.30 -6.99
N ILE A 38 -9.37 -1.98 -7.95
CA ILE A 38 -10.01 -3.29 -7.73
C ILE A 38 -8.96 -4.35 -7.39
N VAL A 39 -7.86 -4.41 -8.12
CA VAL A 39 -6.78 -5.38 -7.87
C VAL A 39 -6.20 -5.18 -6.48
N SER A 40 -5.89 -3.94 -6.09
CA SER A 40 -5.41 -3.61 -4.74
C SER A 40 -6.41 -4.03 -3.67
N GLN A 41 -7.69 -3.69 -3.86
CA GLN A 41 -8.76 -4.03 -2.91
C GLN A 41 -8.93 -5.54 -2.71
N LEU A 42 -8.82 -6.31 -3.79
CA LEU A 42 -9.04 -7.75 -3.76
C LEU A 42 -7.78 -8.56 -3.37
N SER A 43 -6.59 -7.98 -3.45
CA SER A 43 -5.33 -8.69 -3.17
C SER A 43 -4.72 -8.38 -1.80
N ALA A 44 -4.91 -7.18 -1.26
CA ALA A 44 -4.19 -6.70 -0.07
C ALA A 44 -4.22 -7.65 1.14
N ALA A 45 -5.40 -8.11 1.57
CA ALA A 45 -5.51 -9.02 2.73
C ALA A 45 -4.86 -10.39 2.48
N ARG A 46 -4.65 -10.79 1.23
CA ARG A 46 -3.95 -12.03 0.86
C ARG A 46 -2.42 -11.90 0.97
N ILE A 47 -1.93 -10.68 1.12
CA ILE A 47 -0.52 -10.34 1.33
C ILE A 47 -0.30 -9.56 2.64
N GLY A 48 -1.20 -9.69 3.62
CA GLY A 48 -0.97 -9.16 4.97
C GLY A 48 -1.33 -7.69 5.15
N ARG A 49 -2.17 -7.11 4.29
CA ARG A 49 -2.45 -5.66 4.31
C ARG A 49 -3.93 -5.34 4.49
N ASP A 50 -4.23 -4.34 5.32
CA ASP A 50 -5.57 -3.80 5.50
C ASP A 50 -5.83 -2.66 4.51
N THR A 51 -6.71 -2.92 3.54
CA THR A 51 -7.04 -1.94 2.48
C THR A 51 -7.61 -0.65 3.02
N ALA A 52 -8.38 -0.68 4.11
CA ALA A 52 -9.03 0.51 4.63
C ALA A 52 -7.99 1.44 5.26
N VAL A 53 -7.01 0.87 5.97
CA VAL A 53 -5.85 1.61 6.48
C VAL A 53 -5.01 2.15 5.33
N ASP A 54 -4.75 1.34 4.30
CA ASP A 54 -3.99 1.77 3.11
C ASP A 54 -4.63 3.00 2.44
N TRP A 55 -5.95 2.96 2.22
CA TRP A 55 -6.67 4.10 1.63
C TRP A 55 -6.66 5.32 2.55
N MET A 56 -6.77 5.14 3.86
CA MET A 56 -6.65 6.24 4.82
C MET A 56 -5.25 6.89 4.77
N VAL A 57 -4.18 6.10 4.65
CA VAL A 57 -2.80 6.61 4.48
C VAL A 57 -2.67 7.38 3.15
N VAL A 58 -3.21 6.86 2.05
CA VAL A 58 -3.24 7.59 0.76
C VAL A 58 -4.02 8.91 0.89
N ALA A 59 -5.11 8.94 1.67
CA ALA A 59 -5.90 10.14 1.88
C ALA A 59 -5.12 11.26 2.59
N THR A 60 -4.06 10.94 3.34
CA THR A 60 -3.19 11.96 3.92
C THR A 60 -2.45 12.79 2.87
N ILE A 61 -2.38 12.32 1.62
CA ILE A 61 -1.70 13.05 0.56
C ILE A 61 -2.39 14.40 0.29
N PRO A 62 -3.68 14.42 -0.11
CA PRO A 62 -4.43 15.66 -0.23
C PRO A 62 -4.98 16.16 1.11
N GLY A 63 -5.28 15.26 2.06
CA GLY A 63 -6.01 15.56 3.30
C GLY A 63 -5.14 15.82 4.52
N THR A 64 -3.81 15.68 4.39
CA THR A 64 -2.84 15.76 5.49
C THR A 64 -3.09 14.71 6.60
N ASP A 65 -2.36 14.80 7.70
CA ASP A 65 -2.55 13.94 8.86
C ASP A 65 -3.98 13.95 9.43
N ASN A 66 -4.81 14.96 9.11
CA ASN A 66 -6.21 15.04 9.57
C ASN A 66 -7.08 13.87 9.09
N MET A 67 -6.64 13.12 8.08
CA MET A 67 -7.33 11.91 7.63
C MET A 67 -7.08 10.70 8.53
N LEU A 68 -6.09 10.76 9.43
CA LEU A 68 -5.73 9.65 10.32
C LEU A 68 -6.70 9.55 11.50
N SER A 69 -7.24 8.34 11.67
CA SER A 69 -8.13 7.98 12.76
C SER A 69 -7.84 6.55 13.23
N SER A 70 -8.19 6.25 14.49
CA SER A 70 -8.00 4.92 15.09
C SER A 70 -8.82 3.82 14.41
N GLU A 71 -9.83 4.21 13.63
CA GLU A 71 -10.53 3.37 12.68
C GLU A 71 -10.69 4.15 11.36
N PRO A 72 -10.37 3.56 10.20
CA PRO A 72 -10.54 4.24 8.92
C PRO A 72 -11.99 4.69 8.71
N THR A 73 -12.18 6.00 8.50
CA THR A 73 -13.52 6.55 8.25
C THR A 73 -13.91 6.33 6.78
N PRO A 74 -15.21 6.19 6.46
CA PRO A 74 -15.67 6.13 5.07
C PRO A 74 -15.18 7.33 4.23
N GLY A 75 -15.12 8.52 4.83
CA GLY A 75 -14.59 9.72 4.19
C GLY A 75 -13.11 9.59 3.82
N SER A 76 -12.27 9.14 4.75
CA SER A 76 -10.84 8.91 4.47
C SER A 76 -10.63 7.85 3.38
N ILE A 77 -11.40 6.76 3.41
CA ILE A 77 -11.31 5.70 2.40
C ILE A 77 -11.67 6.25 1.01
N VAL A 78 -12.78 6.99 0.91
CA VAL A 78 -13.21 7.60 -0.37
C VAL A 78 -12.18 8.59 -0.89
N VAL A 79 -11.65 9.47 -0.04
CA VAL A 79 -10.60 10.43 -0.44
C VAL A 79 -9.35 9.69 -0.93
N GLY A 80 -8.92 8.65 -0.22
CA GLY A 80 -7.78 7.82 -0.62
C GLY A 80 -7.97 7.17 -1.98
N ILE A 81 -9.12 6.53 -2.20
CA ILE A 81 -9.46 5.90 -3.49
C ILE A 81 -9.49 6.94 -4.61
N LEU A 82 -10.16 8.08 -4.41
CA LEU A 82 -10.26 9.12 -5.43
C LEU A 82 -8.90 9.73 -5.77
N PHE A 83 -8.04 9.93 -4.77
CA PHE A 83 -6.70 10.47 -5.00
C PHE A 83 -5.81 9.48 -5.75
N HIS A 84 -5.83 8.19 -5.36
CA HIS A 84 -5.18 7.13 -6.11
C HIS A 84 -5.68 7.07 -7.56
N GLN A 85 -7.00 7.08 -7.76
CA GLN A 85 -7.57 7.02 -9.10
C GLN A 85 -7.18 8.23 -9.95
N TRP A 86 -7.12 9.41 -9.36
CA TRP A 86 -6.64 10.63 -10.01
C TRP A 86 -5.16 10.53 -10.41
N ALA A 87 -4.31 9.98 -9.55
CA ALA A 87 -2.88 9.81 -9.84
C ALA A 87 -2.66 8.86 -11.03
N ASP A 88 -3.26 7.67 -10.98
CA ASP A 88 -3.20 6.68 -12.06
C ASP A 88 -3.79 7.20 -13.38
N PHE A 89 -4.93 7.88 -13.30
CA PHE A 89 -5.55 8.54 -14.45
C PHE A 89 -4.61 9.57 -15.07
N SER A 90 -3.92 10.36 -14.23
CA SER A 90 -2.97 11.38 -14.68
C SER A 90 -1.75 10.77 -15.37
N TRP A 91 -1.24 9.63 -14.89
CA TRP A 91 -0.17 8.90 -15.57
C TRP A 91 -0.59 8.36 -16.93
N ALA A 92 -1.80 7.83 -17.06
CA ALA A 92 -2.33 7.39 -18.35
C ALA A 92 -2.48 8.56 -19.33
N LEU A 93 -2.98 9.71 -18.87
CA LEU A 93 -3.04 10.94 -19.67
C LEU A 93 -1.67 11.44 -20.09
N PHE A 94 -0.67 11.38 -19.20
CA PHE A 94 0.68 11.75 -19.55
C PHE A 94 1.26 10.79 -20.60
N PHE A 95 1.09 9.49 -20.41
CA PHE A 95 1.62 8.48 -21.33
C PHE A 95 1.00 8.57 -22.72
N PHE A 96 -0.33 8.65 -22.84
CA PHE A 96 -1.01 8.61 -24.15
C PHE A 96 -1.36 9.99 -24.71
N GLY A 97 -1.48 11.01 -23.86
CA GLY A 97 -1.74 12.39 -24.27
C GLY A 97 -0.46 13.15 -24.55
N VAL A 98 0.34 13.40 -23.51
CA VAL A 98 1.58 14.20 -23.58
C VAL A 98 2.65 13.48 -24.41
N LEU A 99 2.95 12.23 -24.06
CA LEU A 99 3.89 11.38 -24.80
C LEU A 99 3.25 10.70 -26.02
N GLY A 100 1.99 11.02 -26.34
CA GLY A 100 1.20 10.40 -27.39
C GLY A 100 1.85 10.38 -28.78
N LYS A 101 2.80 11.27 -29.05
CA LYS A 101 3.58 11.29 -30.30
C LYS A 101 4.41 10.02 -30.49
N TRP A 102 4.87 9.43 -29.39
CA TRP A 102 5.72 8.24 -29.34
C TRP A 102 4.96 6.98 -28.92
N THR A 103 3.88 7.14 -28.14
CA THR A 103 3.20 6.02 -27.48
C THR A 103 1.89 5.61 -28.16
N ALA A 104 1.13 6.53 -28.74
CA ALA A 104 -0.22 6.25 -29.25
C ALA A 104 -0.21 5.26 -30.43
N SER A 105 0.87 5.27 -31.22
CA SER A 105 1.04 4.38 -32.38
C SER A 105 1.69 3.04 -32.05
N LEU A 106 2.03 2.76 -30.78
CA LEU A 106 2.64 1.49 -30.38
C LEU A 106 1.63 0.35 -30.45
N ASN A 107 2.06 -0.82 -30.94
CA ASN A 107 1.19 -1.99 -30.96
C ASN A 107 0.97 -2.54 -29.53
N PRO A 108 -0.08 -3.35 -29.28
CA PRO A 108 -0.39 -3.88 -27.95
C PRO A 108 0.77 -4.61 -27.25
N ILE A 109 1.62 -5.32 -27.99
CA ILE A 109 2.76 -6.05 -27.44
C ILE A 109 3.84 -5.06 -26.98
N SER A 110 4.14 -4.04 -27.79
CA SER A 110 5.05 -2.97 -27.40
C SER A 110 4.54 -2.21 -26.17
N LEU A 111 3.23 -1.99 -26.05
CA LEU A 111 2.63 -1.36 -24.88
C LEU A 111 2.80 -2.21 -23.61
N ILE A 112 2.60 -3.54 -23.68
CA ILE A 112 2.80 -4.38 -22.49
C ILE A 112 4.27 -4.48 -22.08
N VAL A 113 5.20 -4.49 -23.06
CA VAL A 113 6.64 -4.47 -22.78
C VAL A 113 7.04 -3.16 -22.09
N LEU A 114 6.45 -2.03 -22.49
CA LEU A 114 6.70 -0.74 -21.85
C LEU A 114 5.96 -0.54 -20.52
N ALA A 115 4.94 -1.34 -20.22
CA ALA A 115 4.16 -1.22 -18.99
C ALA A 115 5.03 -1.34 -17.74
N ALA A 116 5.95 -2.32 -17.73
CA ALA A 116 6.87 -2.52 -16.59
C ALA A 116 7.80 -1.32 -16.34
N PRO A 117 8.67 -0.89 -17.29
CA PRO A 117 9.54 0.27 -17.05
C PRO A 117 8.76 1.55 -16.77
N TRP A 118 7.57 1.73 -17.37
CA TRP A 118 6.68 2.84 -17.06
C TRP A 118 6.18 2.80 -15.62
N ALA A 119 5.72 1.64 -15.13
CA ALA A 119 5.25 1.46 -13.77
C ALA A 119 6.36 1.72 -12.74
N PHE A 120 7.57 1.19 -12.96
CA PHE A 120 8.71 1.45 -12.09
C PHE A 120 9.05 2.95 -12.04
N MET A 121 9.10 3.61 -13.19
CA MET A 121 9.43 5.04 -13.25
C MET A 121 8.38 5.90 -12.55
N THR A 122 7.10 5.68 -12.83
CA THR A 122 6.01 6.46 -12.23
C THR A 122 5.88 6.21 -10.73
N SER A 123 5.95 4.94 -10.31
CA SER A 123 5.96 4.60 -8.88
C SER A 123 7.19 5.17 -8.17
N ALA A 124 8.38 5.11 -8.77
CA ALA A 124 9.58 5.71 -8.19
C ALA A 124 9.45 7.24 -8.08
N LEU A 125 8.90 7.89 -9.09
CA LEU A 125 8.69 9.33 -9.06
C LEU A 125 7.72 9.73 -7.94
N GLU A 126 6.62 8.99 -7.75
CA GLU A 126 5.71 9.22 -6.63
C GLU A 126 6.36 8.97 -5.28
N TRP A 127 7.00 7.81 -5.13
CA TRP A 127 7.52 7.34 -3.85
C TRP A 127 8.78 8.10 -3.42
N PHE A 128 9.70 8.45 -4.31
CA PHE A 128 10.93 9.16 -3.94
C PHE A 128 10.80 10.68 -3.97
N VAL A 129 9.83 11.22 -4.72
CA VAL A 129 9.79 12.67 -5.02
C VAL A 129 8.42 13.27 -4.76
N LEU A 130 7.38 12.85 -5.50
CA LEU A 130 6.14 13.61 -5.54
C LEU A 130 5.43 13.65 -4.19
N VAL A 131 5.28 12.48 -3.57
CA VAL A 131 4.55 12.32 -2.32
C VAL A 131 5.35 12.84 -1.13
N PRO A 132 6.59 12.36 -0.85
CA PRO A 132 7.30 12.79 0.34
C PRO A 132 7.92 14.19 0.26
N LEU A 133 8.19 14.70 -0.94
CA LEU A 133 8.86 15.99 -1.17
C LEU A 133 7.91 16.96 -1.88
N PHE A 134 8.06 17.20 -3.18
CA PHE A 134 7.30 18.17 -3.93
C PHE A 134 6.36 17.47 -4.92
N PRO A 135 5.05 17.77 -4.96
CA PRO A 135 4.38 18.92 -4.37
C PRO A 135 3.58 18.62 -3.08
N PHE A 136 3.69 17.43 -2.48
CA PHE A 136 2.79 17.04 -1.39
C PHE A 136 3.38 17.15 0.02
N TRP A 137 4.70 16.97 0.19
CA TRP A 137 5.42 16.98 1.48
C TRP A 137 4.82 16.02 2.52
N ARG A 138 4.63 14.75 2.14
CA ARG A 138 4.00 13.69 2.94
C ARG A 138 4.93 12.51 3.14
N PRO A 139 5.96 12.64 4.00
CA PRO A 139 6.89 11.54 4.28
C PRO A 139 6.21 10.35 4.96
N ILE A 140 5.05 10.56 5.60
CA ILE A 140 4.26 9.49 6.23
C ILE A 140 3.91 8.38 5.24
N PHE A 141 3.56 8.70 3.99
CA PHE A 141 3.23 7.68 3.00
C PHE A 141 4.42 6.74 2.76
N THR A 142 5.61 7.29 2.54
CA THR A 142 6.82 6.51 2.25
C THR A 142 7.38 5.78 3.47
N LEU A 143 7.24 6.37 4.66
CA LEU A 143 7.67 5.75 5.91
C LEU A 143 6.72 4.63 6.35
N GLN A 144 5.43 4.74 6.04
CA GLN A 144 4.45 3.68 6.32
C GLN A 144 4.48 2.58 5.26
N GLN A 145 4.70 2.93 3.99
CA GLN A 145 4.48 2.02 2.87
C GLN A 145 5.79 1.63 2.17
N PRO A 146 6.17 0.33 2.17
CA PRO A 146 7.35 -0.10 1.42
C PRO A 146 7.15 0.10 -0.08
N TYR A 147 8.23 0.47 -0.79
CA TYR A 147 8.18 0.85 -2.21
C TYR A 147 7.50 -0.16 -3.13
N TRP A 148 7.67 -1.47 -2.85
CA TRP A 148 7.10 -2.53 -3.68
C TRP A 148 5.58 -2.43 -3.81
N VAL A 149 4.89 -1.85 -2.82
CA VAL A 149 3.43 -1.64 -2.85
C VAL A 149 3.06 -0.72 -4.00
N GLY A 150 3.72 0.44 -4.09
CA GLY A 150 3.51 1.38 -5.20
C GLY A 150 3.82 0.74 -6.55
N VAL A 151 4.89 -0.06 -6.64
CA VAL A 151 5.24 -0.76 -7.89
C VAL A 151 4.12 -1.71 -8.32
N LEU A 152 3.54 -2.49 -7.40
CA LEU A 152 2.44 -3.41 -7.71
C LEU A 152 1.19 -2.67 -8.20
N VAL A 153 0.85 -1.53 -7.58
CA VAL A 153 -0.28 -0.70 -8.00
C VAL A 153 -0.07 -0.17 -9.42
N HIS A 154 1.09 0.42 -9.69
CA HIS A 154 1.41 0.97 -11.00
C HIS A 154 1.54 -0.12 -12.08
N LEU A 155 2.08 -1.30 -11.73
CA LEU A 155 2.12 -2.45 -12.64
C LEU A 155 0.71 -2.92 -13.00
N SER A 156 -0.18 -2.98 -12.01
CA SER A 156 -1.59 -3.33 -12.24
C SER A 156 -2.25 -2.34 -13.18
N SER A 157 -2.07 -1.05 -12.95
CA SER A 157 -2.60 0.02 -13.82
C SER A 157 -2.04 -0.05 -15.24
N ALA A 158 -0.70 -0.09 -15.38
CA ALA A 158 -0.01 -0.11 -16.65
C ALA A 158 -0.28 -1.39 -17.45
N SER A 159 -0.62 -2.51 -16.80
CA SER A 159 -1.00 -3.77 -17.46
C SER A 159 -2.22 -3.61 -18.37
N ILE A 160 -3.07 -2.61 -18.14
CA ILE A 160 -4.27 -2.32 -18.92
C ILE A 160 -3.99 -1.43 -20.13
N TYR A 161 -2.80 -0.85 -20.24
CA TYR A 161 -2.45 0.08 -21.31
C TYR A 161 -2.61 -0.44 -22.74
N PRO A 162 -2.43 -1.75 -23.05
CA PRO A 162 -2.76 -2.27 -24.37
C PRO A 162 -4.21 -1.96 -24.82
N MET A 163 -5.16 -1.85 -23.88
CA MET A 163 -6.56 -1.52 -24.17
C MET A 163 -6.77 -0.13 -24.76
N TYR A 164 -5.77 0.77 -24.68
CA TYR A 164 -5.77 2.04 -25.40
C TYR A 164 -6.18 1.86 -26.88
N ARG A 165 -5.72 0.77 -27.50
CA ARG A 165 -5.97 0.47 -28.91
C ARG A 165 -7.41 0.10 -29.25
N TRP A 166 -8.23 -0.30 -28.28
CA TRP A 166 -9.67 -0.41 -28.48
C TRP A 166 -10.35 0.97 -28.53
N MET A 167 -9.79 1.94 -27.81
CA MET A 167 -10.40 3.25 -27.58
C MET A 167 -9.99 4.29 -28.64
N ASP A 168 -8.83 4.09 -29.28
CA ASP A 168 -8.24 5.06 -30.21
C ASP A 168 -8.76 4.98 -31.67
N ASP A 169 -9.62 3.99 -32.01
CA ASP A 169 -10.32 3.77 -33.31
C ASP A 169 -9.48 3.86 -34.61
N ALA A 170 -8.18 4.15 -34.52
CA ALA A 170 -7.22 4.14 -35.61
C ALA A 170 -6.90 2.67 -35.93
N SER A 171 -7.82 2.05 -36.69
CA SER A 171 -7.81 0.70 -37.25
C SER A 171 -6.74 -0.21 -36.62
N LEU A 172 -7.15 -1.03 -35.63
CA LEU A 172 -6.36 -2.13 -35.07
C LEU A 172 -5.60 -2.87 -36.20
N GLY A 173 -4.34 -2.50 -36.41
CA GLY A 173 -3.67 -2.54 -37.71
C GLY A 173 -3.26 -3.93 -38.22
N ASN A 174 -3.59 -5.00 -37.49
CA ASN A 174 -3.47 -6.38 -37.95
C ASN A 174 -4.30 -7.34 -37.07
N GLN A 175 -4.57 -8.56 -37.57
CA GLN A 175 -5.32 -9.58 -36.83
C GLN A 175 -4.60 -10.04 -35.56
N THR A 176 -3.27 -10.09 -35.58
CA THR A 176 -2.44 -10.49 -34.44
C THR A 176 -2.65 -9.59 -33.22
N GLY A 177 -2.67 -8.27 -33.41
CA GLY A 177 -2.92 -7.31 -32.34
C GLY A 177 -4.34 -7.43 -31.77
N LYS A 178 -5.35 -7.68 -32.62
CA LYS A 178 -6.73 -7.93 -32.18
C LYS A 178 -6.84 -9.20 -31.33
N ALA A 179 -6.20 -10.28 -31.78
CA ALA A 179 -6.17 -11.55 -31.06
C ALA A 179 -5.48 -11.41 -29.70
N PHE A 180 -4.31 -10.75 -29.66
CA PHE A 180 -3.60 -10.45 -28.43
C PHE A 180 -4.47 -9.65 -27.45
N LEU A 181 -5.10 -8.56 -27.91
CA LEU A 181 -5.93 -7.73 -27.03
C LEU A 181 -7.12 -8.49 -26.46
N ARG A 182 -7.81 -9.30 -27.27
CA ARG A 182 -8.91 -10.15 -26.78
C ARG A 182 -8.43 -11.11 -25.71
N ALA A 183 -7.32 -11.80 -25.96
CA ALA A 183 -6.74 -12.74 -25.00
C ALA A 183 -6.30 -12.02 -23.71
N TRP A 184 -5.66 -10.85 -23.84
CA TRP A 184 -5.19 -10.06 -22.70
C TRP A 184 -6.33 -9.49 -21.86
N THR A 185 -7.36 -8.91 -22.49
CA THR A 185 -8.56 -8.44 -21.79
C THR A 185 -9.29 -9.59 -21.12
N ALA A 186 -9.41 -10.75 -21.78
CA ALA A 186 -9.98 -11.94 -21.15
C ALA A 186 -9.15 -12.39 -19.94
N ALA A 187 -7.82 -12.41 -20.05
CA ALA A 187 -6.93 -12.73 -18.95
C ALA A 187 -7.06 -11.74 -17.77
N ALA A 188 -7.16 -10.45 -18.03
CA ALA A 188 -7.39 -9.44 -17.00
C ALA A 188 -8.73 -9.64 -16.28
N ILE A 189 -9.81 -9.91 -17.02
CA ILE A 189 -11.13 -10.20 -16.44
C ILE A 189 -11.09 -11.49 -15.60
N ILE A 190 -10.48 -12.56 -16.13
CA ILE A 190 -10.31 -13.83 -15.41
C ILE A 190 -9.48 -13.63 -14.14
N GLY A 191 -8.37 -12.90 -14.21
CA GLY A 191 -7.53 -12.57 -13.06
C GLY A 191 -8.32 -11.85 -11.97
N THR A 192 -9.09 -10.81 -12.33
CA THR A 192 -9.96 -10.10 -11.39
C THR A 192 -11.04 -11.02 -10.80
N MET A 193 -11.66 -11.90 -11.60
CA MET A 193 -12.64 -12.86 -11.09
C MET A 193 -12.01 -13.87 -10.11
N VAL A 194 -10.78 -14.34 -10.38
CA VAL A 194 -10.04 -15.22 -9.47
C VAL A 194 -9.73 -14.50 -8.15
N LEU A 195 -9.28 -13.25 -8.21
CA LEU A 195 -9.05 -12.43 -7.01
C LEU A 195 -10.36 -12.19 -6.24
N ALA A 196 -11.46 -11.92 -6.93
CA ALA A 196 -12.77 -11.73 -6.33
C ALA A 196 -13.29 -13.02 -5.66
N LEU A 197 -13.11 -14.17 -6.30
CA LEU A 197 -13.46 -15.47 -5.74
C LEU A 197 -12.61 -15.80 -4.51
N ALA A 198 -11.30 -15.54 -4.57
CA ALA A 198 -10.42 -15.71 -3.42
C ALA A 198 -10.81 -14.78 -2.25
N ALA A 199 -11.13 -13.52 -2.54
CA ALA A 199 -11.62 -12.57 -1.55
C ALA A 199 -12.95 -13.01 -0.92
N LEU A 200 -13.88 -13.53 -1.74
CA LEU A 200 -15.15 -14.07 -1.29
C LEU A 200 -14.95 -15.31 -0.41
N ALA A 201 -14.11 -16.25 -0.84
CA ALA A 201 -13.77 -17.44 -0.06
C ALA A 201 -13.15 -17.07 1.30
N ALA A 202 -12.18 -16.15 1.31
CA ALA A 202 -11.57 -15.59 2.52
C ALA A 202 -12.61 -14.96 3.47
N SER A 203 -13.57 -14.19 2.92
CA SER A 203 -14.66 -13.60 3.72
C SER A 203 -15.56 -14.65 4.38
N ALA A 204 -15.61 -15.85 3.82
CA ALA A 204 -16.31 -17.02 4.37
C ALA A 204 -15.38 -17.93 5.22
N GLY A 205 -14.22 -17.44 5.67
CA GLY A 205 -13.27 -18.20 6.49
C GLY A 205 -12.48 -19.28 5.74
N ARG A 206 -12.42 -19.20 4.40
CA ARG A 206 -11.69 -20.13 3.53
C ARG A 206 -10.59 -19.39 2.80
N GLU A 207 -9.51 -19.09 3.51
CA GLU A 207 -8.30 -18.53 2.91
C GLU A 207 -7.59 -19.57 2.03
N LEU A 208 -6.73 -19.08 1.14
CA LEU A 208 -5.79 -19.96 0.46
C LEU A 208 -4.95 -20.71 1.51
N PRO A 209 -4.78 -22.05 1.38
CA PRO A 209 -4.09 -22.85 2.39
C PRO A 209 -2.70 -22.31 2.73
N TRP A 210 -2.25 -22.53 3.95
CA TRP A 210 -0.86 -22.27 4.36
C TRP A 210 0.12 -23.06 3.49
N LEU A 211 1.17 -22.40 3.00
CA LEU A 211 2.14 -22.95 2.02
C LEU A 211 3.57 -23.09 2.59
N GLY A 212 3.69 -23.18 3.92
CA GLY A 212 4.98 -23.32 4.58
C GLY A 212 5.47 -24.78 4.69
N ARG A 213 6.67 -24.93 5.28
CA ARG A 213 7.32 -26.23 5.51
C ARG A 213 7.26 -26.66 6.97
N ASP A 214 7.38 -25.71 7.88
CA ASP A 214 7.27 -25.90 9.33
C ASP A 214 6.40 -24.78 9.89
N ALA A 215 5.22 -25.14 10.40
CA ALA A 215 4.26 -24.18 10.93
C ALA A 215 4.70 -23.59 12.26
N THR A 216 5.68 -24.18 12.95
CA THR A 216 6.04 -23.76 14.32
C THR A 216 6.49 -22.31 14.36
N LEU A 217 7.40 -21.92 13.46
CA LEU A 217 7.93 -20.55 13.43
C LEU A 217 6.86 -19.54 13.03
N ASP A 218 6.10 -19.84 11.98
CA ASP A 218 4.98 -19.02 11.52
C ASP A 218 3.92 -18.85 12.63
N GLN A 219 3.58 -19.93 13.34
CA GLN A 219 2.65 -19.90 14.48
C GLN A 219 3.19 -19.08 15.65
N THR A 220 4.48 -19.22 15.97
CA THR A 220 5.13 -18.41 17.00
C THR A 220 5.10 -16.93 16.63
N PHE A 221 5.46 -16.56 15.39
CA PHE A 221 5.42 -15.19 14.92
C PHE A 221 4.00 -14.62 14.99
N MET A 222 3.00 -15.33 14.48
CA MET A 222 1.60 -14.89 14.49
C MET A 222 1.08 -14.66 15.93
N ARG A 223 1.34 -15.60 16.85
CA ARG A 223 0.94 -15.47 18.26
C ARG A 223 1.65 -14.31 18.95
N HIS A 224 2.96 -14.20 18.75
CA HIS A 224 3.79 -13.19 19.41
C HIS A 224 3.48 -11.80 18.87
N MET A 225 3.44 -11.63 17.55
CA MET A 225 3.14 -10.35 16.93
C MET A 225 1.72 -9.88 17.24
N SER A 226 0.72 -10.80 17.28
CA SER A 226 -0.64 -10.45 17.71
C SER A 226 -0.67 -9.94 19.15
N THR A 227 0.00 -10.64 20.07
CA THR A 227 0.11 -10.21 21.49
C THR A 227 0.85 -8.88 21.63
N HIS A 228 1.88 -8.66 20.82
CA HIS A 228 2.66 -7.43 20.81
C HIS A 228 1.84 -6.26 20.25
N HIS A 229 1.09 -6.47 19.17
CA HIS A 229 0.15 -5.49 18.62
C HIS A 229 -0.97 -5.14 19.60
N ASP A 230 -1.49 -6.09 20.38
CA ASP A 230 -2.51 -5.78 21.39
C ASP A 230 -2.00 -4.75 22.41
N GLN A 231 -0.75 -4.88 22.86
CA GLN A 231 -0.13 -3.88 23.73
C GLN A 231 0.17 -2.57 22.97
N GLY A 232 0.65 -2.65 21.72
CA GLY A 232 0.87 -1.45 20.90
C GLY A 232 -0.40 -0.63 20.68
N ILE A 233 -1.53 -1.29 20.43
CA ILE A 233 -2.87 -0.70 20.34
C ILE A 233 -3.26 -0.02 21.65
N GLU A 234 -3.00 -0.67 22.80
CA GLU A 234 -3.24 -0.09 24.13
C GLU A 234 -2.45 1.21 24.33
N LEU A 235 -1.14 1.17 24.08
CA LEU A 235 -0.24 2.32 24.22
C LEU A 235 -0.65 3.46 23.28
N ALA A 236 -0.94 3.14 22.03
CA ALA A 236 -1.32 4.11 21.02
C ALA A 236 -2.69 4.74 21.32
N THR A 237 -3.64 3.97 21.87
CA THR A 237 -4.94 4.51 22.31
C THR A 237 -4.75 5.53 23.44
N ILE A 238 -3.90 5.22 24.43
CA ILE A 238 -3.57 6.18 25.51
C ILE A 238 -2.97 7.47 24.91
N ALA A 239 -2.08 7.35 23.92
CA ALA A 239 -1.46 8.52 23.30
C ALA A 239 -2.40 9.35 22.43
N ALA A 240 -3.34 8.73 21.71
CA ALA A 240 -4.36 9.44 20.95
C ALA A 240 -5.21 10.38 21.83
N GLU A 241 -5.44 9.96 23.08
CA GLU A 241 -6.19 10.71 24.09
C GLU A 241 -5.33 11.75 24.84
N LYS A 242 -4.13 11.36 25.29
CA LYS A 242 -3.33 12.15 26.24
C LYS A 242 -2.23 13.01 25.61
N ALA A 243 -1.76 12.70 24.41
CA ALA A 243 -0.60 13.40 23.86
C ALA A 243 -0.89 14.88 23.62
N SER A 244 0.07 15.75 23.93
CA SER A 244 -0.07 17.20 23.74
C SER A 244 0.25 17.61 22.31
N ASN A 245 1.18 16.91 21.66
CA ASN A 245 1.57 17.11 20.28
C ASN A 245 0.48 16.58 19.30
N PRO A 246 -0.15 17.43 18.48
CA PRO A 246 -1.18 17.01 17.53
C PRO A 246 -0.71 15.99 16.50
N HIS A 247 0.55 16.08 16.05
CA HIS A 247 1.12 15.10 15.14
C HIS A 247 1.24 13.73 15.81
N LEU A 248 1.73 13.70 17.06
CA LEU A 248 1.86 12.45 17.83
C LEU A 248 0.50 11.80 18.09
N ARG A 249 -0.54 12.58 18.39
CA ARG A 249 -1.92 12.06 18.52
C ARG A 249 -2.42 11.39 17.24
N ARG A 250 -2.19 12.00 16.08
CA ARG A 250 -2.64 11.48 14.78
C ARG A 250 -1.82 10.28 14.34
N LEU A 251 -0.52 10.27 14.64
CA LEU A 251 0.32 9.10 14.46
C LEU A 251 -0.12 7.94 15.35
N ALA A 252 -0.49 8.20 16.61
CA ALA A 252 -1.03 7.17 17.50
C ALA A 252 -2.37 6.59 17.02
N ASN A 253 -3.23 7.42 16.40
CA ASN A 253 -4.41 6.94 15.70
C ASN A 253 -4.06 6.00 14.53
N LEU A 254 -3.06 6.35 13.72
CA LEU A 254 -2.57 5.48 12.64
C LEU A 254 -2.06 4.14 13.19
N MET A 255 -1.14 4.15 14.17
CA MET A 255 -0.61 2.95 14.83
C MET A 255 -1.73 2.04 15.35
N THR A 256 -2.75 2.63 15.99
CA THR A 256 -3.94 1.90 16.48
C THR A 256 -4.67 1.20 15.33
N SER A 257 -4.89 1.91 14.22
CA SER A 257 -5.61 1.38 13.07
C SER A 257 -4.84 0.30 12.33
N SER A 258 -3.54 0.49 12.10
CA SER A 258 -2.68 -0.45 11.38
C SER A 258 -2.56 -1.76 12.14
N GLN A 259 -2.13 -1.70 13.41
CA GLN A 259 -1.91 -2.90 14.22
C GLN A 259 -3.20 -3.68 14.45
N ARG A 260 -4.36 -2.99 14.54
CA ARG A 260 -5.68 -3.66 14.59
C ARG A 260 -6.02 -4.34 13.27
N GLY A 261 -5.71 -3.72 12.13
CA GLY A 261 -5.89 -4.31 10.80
C GLY A 261 -5.02 -5.56 10.62
N GLU A 262 -3.75 -5.47 11.01
CA GLU A 262 -2.78 -6.58 10.99
C GLU A 262 -3.24 -7.73 11.89
N ASN A 263 -3.66 -7.46 13.14
CA ASN A 263 -4.21 -8.48 14.03
C ASN A 263 -5.44 -9.19 13.44
N LYS A 264 -6.38 -8.45 12.83
CA LYS A 264 -7.53 -9.05 12.15
C LYS A 264 -7.14 -9.98 11.01
N ILE A 265 -6.06 -9.67 10.29
CA ILE A 265 -5.54 -10.54 9.22
C ILE A 265 -4.88 -11.77 9.81
N ILE A 266 -4.02 -11.61 10.83
CA ILE A 266 -3.37 -12.71 11.56
C ILE A 266 -4.43 -13.68 12.11
N GLU A 267 -5.48 -13.18 12.76
CA GLU A 267 -6.56 -14.00 13.32
C GLU A 267 -7.30 -14.80 12.24
N LYS A 268 -7.63 -14.17 11.11
CA LYS A 268 -8.29 -14.84 9.98
C LYS A 268 -7.42 -15.90 9.34
N TRP A 269 -6.16 -15.58 9.09
CA TRP A 269 -5.17 -16.53 8.56
C TRP A 269 -5.00 -17.69 9.52
N TRP A 270 -4.81 -17.43 10.82
CA TRP A 270 -4.66 -18.47 11.83
C TRP A 270 -5.85 -19.43 11.84
N ALA A 271 -7.07 -18.89 11.92
CA ALA A 271 -8.29 -19.68 11.95
C ALA A 271 -8.43 -20.54 10.69
N SER A 272 -8.14 -19.98 9.51
CA SER A 272 -8.27 -20.71 8.24
C SER A 272 -7.14 -21.70 7.99
N TRP A 273 -5.92 -21.43 8.45
CA TRP A 273 -4.73 -22.24 8.15
C TRP A 273 -4.56 -23.41 9.11
N PHE A 274 -4.84 -23.19 10.38
CA PHE A 274 -4.54 -24.18 11.42
C PHE A 274 -5.79 -24.82 12.03
N GLY A 275 -6.97 -24.22 11.87
CA GLY A 275 -8.23 -24.79 12.36
C GLY A 275 -8.29 -25.00 13.87
N LEU A 276 -7.47 -24.27 14.64
CA LEU A 276 -7.33 -24.38 16.08
C LEU A 276 -7.43 -22.98 16.72
N PRO A 277 -7.84 -22.86 17.99
CA PRO A 277 -7.76 -21.59 18.70
C PRO A 277 -6.31 -21.09 18.81
N MET A 278 -6.10 -19.79 18.63
CA MET A 278 -4.79 -19.18 18.84
C MET A 278 -4.49 -19.16 20.34
N ARG A 279 -3.41 -19.84 20.75
CA ARG A 279 -3.04 -19.92 22.17
C ARG A 279 -2.50 -18.56 22.63
N VAL A 280 -3.02 -18.06 23.75
CA VAL A 280 -2.48 -16.88 24.42
C VAL A 280 -1.02 -17.13 24.81
N CYS A 281 -0.16 -16.13 24.64
CA CYS A 281 1.23 -16.22 25.07
C CYS A 281 1.32 -16.35 26.60
N SER A 282 2.10 -17.30 27.08
CA SER A 282 2.40 -17.51 28.50
C SER A 282 3.13 -16.32 29.10
N SER A 283 3.19 -16.25 30.44
CA SER A 283 3.98 -15.21 31.12
C SER A 283 5.47 -15.27 30.75
N GLU A 284 6.01 -16.46 30.50
CA GLU A 284 7.40 -16.66 30.06
C GLU A 284 7.59 -16.18 28.62
N GLU A 285 6.69 -16.55 27.69
CA GLU A 285 6.71 -16.06 26.30
C GLU A 285 6.65 -14.52 26.26
N ARG A 286 5.77 -13.90 27.07
CA ARG A 286 5.66 -12.44 27.18
C ARG A 286 6.89 -11.79 27.77
N ALA A 287 7.50 -12.39 28.80
CA ALA A 287 8.71 -11.85 29.42
C ALA A 287 9.93 -11.92 28.49
N ALA A 288 10.01 -12.92 27.62
CA ALA A 288 11.07 -13.06 26.62
C ALA A 288 10.79 -12.27 25.33
N MET A 289 9.58 -11.74 25.15
CA MET A 289 9.19 -11.03 23.92
C MET A 289 9.92 -9.68 23.83
N PRO A 290 10.71 -9.42 22.77
CA PRO A 290 11.45 -8.18 22.64
C PRO A 290 10.49 -6.99 22.50
N GLY A 291 10.79 -5.87 23.15
CA GLY A 291 10.01 -4.64 23.07
C GLY A 291 8.74 -4.60 23.93
N LEU A 292 8.27 -5.74 24.44
CA LEU A 292 7.06 -5.79 25.25
C LEU A 292 7.29 -5.12 26.60
N LEU A 293 6.40 -4.21 26.98
CA LEU A 293 6.43 -3.48 28.23
C LEU A 293 5.82 -4.30 29.37
N THR A 294 6.38 -4.14 30.56
CA THR A 294 5.78 -4.65 31.80
C THR A 294 4.52 -3.87 32.16
N SER A 295 3.63 -4.46 32.94
CA SER A 295 2.42 -3.77 33.43
C SER A 295 2.75 -2.48 34.19
N ALA A 296 3.86 -2.45 34.94
CA ALA A 296 4.31 -1.24 35.65
C ALA A 296 4.69 -0.10 34.69
N GLN A 297 5.32 -0.40 33.56
CA GLN A 297 5.68 0.59 32.53
C GLN A 297 4.43 1.11 31.81
N VAL A 298 3.46 0.26 31.50
CA VAL A 298 2.17 0.69 30.93
C VAL A 298 1.46 1.62 31.91
N GLU A 299 1.48 1.29 33.20
CA GLU A 299 0.85 2.10 34.25
C GLU A 299 1.59 3.43 34.50
N GLU A 300 2.92 3.44 34.35
CA GLU A 300 3.72 4.67 34.33
C GLU A 300 3.27 5.61 33.20
N LEU A 301 3.07 5.10 31.99
CA LEU A 301 2.55 5.89 30.86
C LEU A 301 1.14 6.43 31.14
N ARG A 302 0.24 5.58 31.67
CA ARG A 302 -1.13 5.98 32.03
C ARG A 302 -1.14 7.10 33.07
N ASN A 303 -0.23 7.07 34.02
CA ASN A 303 -0.15 8.06 35.11
C ASN A 303 0.79 9.23 34.82
N ALA A 304 1.49 9.24 33.68
CA ALA A 304 2.39 10.33 33.32
C ALA A 304 1.64 11.66 33.22
N THR A 305 2.29 12.71 33.73
CA THR A 305 1.81 14.10 33.66
C THR A 305 1.80 14.58 32.20
N ALA A 306 0.93 15.55 31.88
CA ALA A 306 0.84 16.09 30.52
C ALA A 306 2.19 16.60 29.97
N ALA A 307 3.04 17.18 30.83
CA ALA A 307 4.34 17.70 30.44
C ALA A 307 5.38 16.60 30.13
N ALA A 308 5.26 15.41 30.73
CA ALA A 308 6.18 14.29 30.53
C ALA A 308 5.66 13.24 29.53
N PHE A 309 4.36 13.25 29.26
CA PHE A 309 3.67 12.17 28.53
C PHE A 309 4.26 11.93 27.14
N ASP A 310 4.38 12.96 26.29
CA ASP A 310 4.80 12.79 24.89
C ASP A 310 6.21 12.17 24.79
N ALA A 311 7.16 12.64 25.61
CA ALA A 311 8.51 12.11 25.65
C ALA A 311 8.55 10.66 26.16
N LEU A 312 7.74 10.34 27.18
CA LEU A 312 7.64 9.00 27.71
C LEU A 312 7.03 8.03 26.69
N PHE A 313 5.95 8.45 26.02
CA PHE A 313 5.31 7.67 24.95
C PHE A 313 6.30 7.39 23.82
N VAL A 314 6.97 8.42 23.29
CA VAL A 314 7.95 8.25 22.20
C VAL A 314 9.06 7.29 22.61
N LYS A 315 9.58 7.39 23.84
CA LYS A 315 10.59 6.46 24.37
C LYS A 315 10.07 5.01 24.42
N MET A 316 8.89 4.81 25.00
CA MET A 316 8.30 3.48 25.19
C MET A 316 7.87 2.84 23.88
N MET A 317 7.20 3.59 23.00
CA MET A 317 6.77 3.11 21.69
C MET A 317 7.97 2.87 20.77
N THR A 318 9.06 3.66 20.87
CA THR A 318 10.31 3.34 20.15
C THR A 318 10.91 2.01 20.60
N PHE A 319 10.91 1.73 21.91
CA PHE A 319 11.38 0.45 22.44
C PHE A 319 10.49 -0.71 21.96
N HIS A 320 9.18 -0.53 22.02
CA HIS A 320 8.18 -1.49 21.57
C HIS A 320 8.33 -1.78 20.07
N HIS A 321 8.31 -0.77 19.21
CA HIS A 321 8.50 -0.93 17.77
C HIS A 321 9.81 -1.61 17.40
N ALA A 322 10.91 -1.31 18.10
CA ALA A 322 12.18 -1.99 17.87
C ALA A 322 12.09 -3.51 18.14
N GLY A 323 11.26 -3.93 19.09
CA GLY A 323 10.97 -5.34 19.35
C GLY A 323 10.17 -6.01 18.24
N ALA A 324 9.13 -5.34 17.74
CA ALA A 324 8.39 -5.83 16.57
C ALA A 324 9.27 -5.96 15.33
N VAL A 325 10.15 -4.99 15.08
CA VAL A 325 11.15 -5.04 14.00
C VAL A 325 12.04 -6.29 14.17
N ALA A 326 12.53 -6.59 15.38
CA ALA A 326 13.34 -7.79 15.64
C ALA A 326 12.57 -9.10 15.41
N MET A 327 11.30 -9.17 15.79
CA MET A 327 10.45 -10.34 15.53
C MET A 327 10.16 -10.52 14.03
N ALA A 328 9.87 -9.43 13.33
CA ALA A 328 9.68 -9.45 11.88
C ALA A 328 10.95 -9.89 11.15
N ASP A 329 12.12 -9.46 11.61
CA ASP A 329 13.42 -9.89 11.10
C ASP A 329 13.64 -11.40 11.29
N ALA A 330 13.22 -11.97 12.43
CA ALA A 330 13.30 -13.40 12.68
C ALA A 330 12.39 -14.21 11.73
N GLU A 331 11.17 -13.72 11.48
CA GLU A 331 10.23 -14.30 10.51
C GLU A 331 10.77 -14.20 9.08
N LEU A 332 11.35 -13.07 8.69
CA LEU A 332 11.95 -12.91 7.37
C LEU A 332 13.11 -13.89 7.11
N ARG A 333 13.88 -14.23 8.15
CA ARG A 333 15.00 -15.18 8.08
C ARG A 333 14.55 -16.63 8.06
N ASN A 334 13.61 -16.99 8.93
CA ASN A 334 13.34 -18.38 9.27
C ASN A 334 11.91 -18.85 8.94
N GLY A 335 10.98 -17.91 8.72
CA GLY A 335 9.59 -18.19 8.40
C GLY A 335 9.41 -18.91 7.08
N SER A 336 8.29 -19.61 6.93
CA SER A 336 8.09 -20.56 5.85
C SER A 336 6.98 -20.16 4.87
N ASP A 337 5.88 -19.57 5.32
CA ASP A 337 4.85 -19.03 4.42
C ASP A 337 5.27 -17.68 3.84
N PHE A 338 5.31 -17.59 2.51
CA PHE A 338 5.75 -16.37 1.83
C PHE A 338 4.85 -15.15 2.13
N ARG A 339 3.56 -15.34 2.40
CA ARG A 339 2.62 -14.24 2.70
C ARG A 339 2.90 -13.67 4.08
N LEU A 340 3.22 -14.55 5.04
CA LEU A 340 3.60 -14.13 6.39
C LEU A 340 4.91 -13.35 6.38
N ARG A 341 5.88 -13.77 5.55
CA ARG A 341 7.11 -13.02 5.31
C ARG A 341 6.88 -11.67 4.63
N ILE A 342 5.94 -11.57 3.69
CA ILE A 342 5.56 -10.27 3.09
C ILE A 342 4.98 -9.34 4.16
N MET A 343 4.09 -9.86 5.02
CA MET A 343 3.53 -9.10 6.14
C MET A 343 4.63 -8.67 7.14
N ALA A 344 5.54 -9.58 7.49
CA ALA A 344 6.69 -9.26 8.35
C ALA A 344 7.58 -8.17 7.73
N HIS A 345 7.83 -8.22 6.42
CA HIS A 345 8.55 -7.14 5.72
C HIS A 345 7.83 -5.79 5.84
N ALA A 346 6.51 -5.79 5.65
CA ALA A 346 5.69 -4.59 5.78
C ALA A 346 5.72 -4.02 7.21
N ILE A 347 5.46 -4.85 8.23
CA ILE A 347 5.52 -4.47 9.66
C ILE A 347 6.89 -3.88 10.00
N ARG A 348 7.97 -4.53 9.55
CA ARG A 348 9.34 -4.05 9.76
C ARG A 348 9.58 -2.69 9.12
N HIS A 349 9.10 -2.47 7.90
CA HIS A 349 9.24 -1.17 7.22
C HIS A 349 8.44 -0.09 7.96
N GLU A 350 7.17 -0.39 8.22
CA GLU A 350 6.21 0.48 8.90
C GLU A 350 6.71 0.92 10.27
N GLN A 351 7.07 -0.01 11.15
CA GLN A 351 7.41 0.35 12.54
C GLN A 351 8.77 1.07 12.66
N GLN A 352 9.69 0.85 11.71
CA GLN A 352 10.87 1.71 11.61
C GLN A 352 10.49 3.13 11.13
N GLY A 353 9.54 3.24 10.21
CA GLY A 353 8.97 4.51 9.77
C GLY A 353 8.25 5.26 10.88
N GLU A 354 7.46 4.58 11.70
CA GLU A 354 6.75 5.13 12.85
C GLU A 354 7.71 5.66 13.92
N ILE A 355 8.82 4.94 14.18
CA ILE A 355 9.92 5.47 14.99
C ILE A 355 10.44 6.77 14.40
N ALA A 356 10.74 6.79 13.10
CA ALA A 356 11.26 7.99 12.44
C ALA A 356 10.29 9.18 12.54
N LEU A 357 9.00 8.95 12.33
CA LEU A 357 7.94 9.96 12.44
C LEU A 357 7.81 10.51 13.86
N MET A 358 7.85 9.64 14.88
CA MET A 358 7.86 10.07 16.28
C MET A 358 9.05 10.98 16.61
N HIS A 359 10.20 10.76 15.96
CA HIS A 359 11.39 11.61 16.09
C HIS A 359 11.45 12.77 15.07
N GLY A 360 10.36 13.03 14.35
CA GLY A 360 10.21 14.19 13.47
C GLY A 360 10.92 14.09 12.13
N ALA A 361 11.19 12.88 11.63
CA ALA A 361 11.79 12.68 10.32
C ALA A 361 10.92 13.28 9.20
N ALA A 362 11.53 14.12 8.36
CA ALA A 362 10.86 14.74 7.21
C ALA A 362 11.84 14.98 6.06
N GLY A 363 11.29 15.35 4.89
CA GLY A 363 12.07 15.74 3.72
C GLY A 363 12.96 14.61 3.18
N ILE A 364 14.09 14.99 2.57
CA ILE A 364 15.03 14.04 1.95
C ILE A 364 15.57 13.00 2.95
N PRO A 365 15.95 13.37 4.20
CA PRO A 365 16.38 12.38 5.20
C PRO A 365 15.34 11.29 5.47
N ALA A 366 14.05 11.65 5.54
CA ALA A 366 12.98 10.65 5.71
C ALA A 366 12.89 9.68 4.53
N VAL A 367 13.04 10.17 3.29
CA VAL A 367 13.05 9.33 2.08
C VAL A 367 14.23 8.36 2.07
N LEU A 368 15.42 8.85 2.43
CA LEU A 368 16.62 8.02 2.51
C LEU A 368 16.50 6.94 3.58
N LEU A 369 15.96 7.30 4.74
CA LEU A 369 15.69 6.37 5.82
C LEU A 369 14.68 5.30 5.38
N ALA A 370 13.54 5.71 4.83
CA ALA A 370 12.53 4.80 4.31
C ALA A 370 13.13 3.83 3.26
N PHE A 371 13.99 4.33 2.38
CA PHE A 371 14.67 3.50 1.39
C PHE A 371 15.58 2.44 2.05
N GLN A 372 16.35 2.82 3.06
CA GLN A 372 17.20 1.91 3.81
C GLN A 372 16.37 0.85 4.58
N SER A 373 15.23 1.25 5.17
CA SER A 373 14.30 0.37 5.89
C SER A 373 13.82 -0.83 5.05
N MET A 374 13.76 -0.68 3.72
CA MET A 374 13.34 -1.76 2.83
C MET A 374 14.29 -2.94 2.83
N PHE A 375 15.58 -2.69 3.08
CA PHE A 375 16.64 -3.69 2.96
C PHE A 375 17.22 -4.09 4.32
N GLY A 376 17.06 -3.26 5.35
CA GLY A 376 17.77 -3.41 6.61
C GLY A 376 16.96 -3.00 7.84
N ASP A 377 17.31 -3.61 8.97
CA ASP A 377 16.92 -3.16 10.29
C ASP A 377 17.98 -2.14 10.71
N HIS A 378 17.63 -0.87 10.77
CA HIS A 378 18.56 0.19 11.20
C HIS A 378 18.26 0.67 12.63
N VAL A 379 17.23 0.12 13.26
CA VAL A 379 16.83 0.44 14.64
C VAL A 379 17.57 -0.45 15.64
N ASN A 380 17.79 -1.72 15.29
CA ASN A 380 18.52 -2.68 16.12
C ASN A 380 19.95 -2.95 15.64
N ALA A 381 20.36 -2.52 14.44
CA ALA A 381 21.71 -2.75 13.91
C ALA A 381 22.86 -2.25 14.82
N ASN A 382 22.59 -1.28 15.70
CA ASN A 382 23.58 -0.72 16.63
C ASN A 382 23.32 -1.11 18.10
N ARG A 383 22.39 -2.03 18.37
CA ARG A 383 22.17 -2.54 19.73
C ARG A 383 23.15 -3.69 19.98
N PRO A 384 23.91 -3.65 21.10
CA PRO A 384 24.95 -4.64 21.39
C PRO A 384 24.40 -6.06 21.58
#